data_AF-A0A533V6W7-F1
#
_entry.id   AF-A0A533V6W7-F1
#
_cell.length_a   1.000
_cell.length_b   1.000
_cell.length_c   1.000
_cell.angle_alpha   90.00
_cell.angle_beta   90.00
_cell.angle_gamma   90.00
#
_symmetry.space_group_name_H-M   'P 1'
#
loop_
_entity.id
_entity.type
_entity.pdbx_description
1 polymer ?
#
loop_
_entity_poly.entity_id
_entity_poly.type
_entity_poly.pdbx_seq_one_letter_code
_entity_poly.pdbx_strand_id
1 'polypeptide(L)'
;MDFEKDTCSICGKYTDITAKVLNERETLYCMECQDKELKRMLDNFNQIKFYCIKCGSSNVTKSDPKTGISLTDIPNAIYANALITCKDCDHRFFVNMEDHGKIN
;
A
#
# COMPACT_ATOMS: atom_id res chain seq x y z
N MET A 1 -2.84 -12.67 17.49
CA MET A 1 -2.86 -11.20 17.52
C MET A 1 -4.17 -10.86 18.18
N ASP A 2 -4.12 -10.40 19.43
CA ASP A 2 -5.34 -10.05 20.14
C ASP A 2 -5.85 -8.72 19.59
N PHE A 3 -7.07 -8.72 19.07
CA PHE A 3 -7.67 -7.50 18.52
C PHE A 3 -8.14 -6.62 19.67
N GLU A 4 -7.68 -5.38 19.67
CA GLU A 4 -8.10 -4.37 20.65
C GLU A 4 -9.41 -3.73 20.17
N LYS A 5 -10.38 -3.54 21.07
CA LYS A 5 -11.62 -2.83 20.74
C LYS A 5 -11.41 -1.34 20.91
N ASP A 6 -11.69 -0.59 19.84
CA ASP A 6 -11.68 0.88 19.87
C ASP A 6 -12.62 1.43 18.78
N THR A 7 -12.73 2.74 18.69
CA THR A 7 -13.47 3.42 17.64
C THR A 7 -12.63 3.48 16.38
N CYS A 8 -13.09 2.82 15.31
CA CYS A 8 -12.47 2.92 13.99
C CYS A 8 -12.46 4.38 13.53
N SER A 9 -11.29 4.92 13.22
CA SER A 9 -11.11 6.32 12.81
C SER A 9 -11.81 6.65 11.48
N ILE A 10 -12.10 5.64 10.66
CA ILE A 10 -12.71 5.81 9.33
C ILE A 10 -14.24 5.79 9.39
N CYS A 11 -14.83 4.80 10.07
CA CYS A 11 -16.30 4.63 10.10
C CYS A 11 -16.95 5.01 11.42
N GLY A 12 -16.18 5.37 12.46
CA GLY A 12 -16.69 5.76 13.78
C GLY A 12 -17.33 4.63 14.58
N LYS A 13 -17.28 3.38 14.10
CA LYS A 13 -17.83 2.23 14.83
C LYS A 13 -16.88 1.78 15.93
N TYR A 14 -17.41 1.54 17.12
CA TYR A 14 -16.68 0.87 18.19
C TYR A 14 -16.61 -0.64 17.92
N THR A 15 -15.44 -1.16 17.59
CA THR A 15 -15.23 -2.52 17.06
C THR A 15 -13.78 -2.96 17.23
N ASP A 16 -13.50 -4.23 16.96
CA ASP A 16 -12.14 -4.76 16.88
C ASP A 16 -11.30 -4.01 15.82
N ILE A 17 -10.15 -3.48 16.24
CA ILE A 17 -9.16 -2.79 15.42
C ILE A 17 -8.09 -3.79 14.97
N THR A 18 -7.91 -3.87 13.66
CA THR A 18 -7.00 -4.82 13.00
C THR A 18 -5.71 -4.17 12.53
N ALA A 19 -5.70 -2.85 12.40
CA ALA A 19 -4.49 -2.10 12.07
C ALA A 19 -4.51 -0.68 12.67
N LYS A 20 -3.31 -0.19 12.97
CA LYS A 20 -3.06 1.19 13.40
C LYS A 20 -2.05 1.76 12.43
N VAL A 21 -2.33 2.88 11.76
CA VAL A 21 -1.43 3.53 10.78
C VAL A 21 -1.12 4.92 11.29
N LEU A 22 0.14 5.33 11.28
CA LEU A 22 0.53 6.67 11.72
C LEU A 22 0.78 7.55 10.50
N ASN A 23 -0.16 8.46 10.25
CA ASN A 23 -0.12 9.41 9.15
C ASN A 23 -0.56 10.79 9.69
N GLU A 24 0.41 11.57 10.19
CA GLU A 24 0.24 12.77 11.04
C GLU A 24 -0.45 12.53 12.39
N ARG A 25 -1.44 11.64 12.44
CA ARG A 25 -2.16 11.14 13.61
C ARG A 25 -2.32 9.63 13.51
N GLU A 26 -2.54 9.00 14.64
CA GLU A 26 -2.89 7.58 14.69
C GLU A 26 -4.28 7.38 14.05
N THR A 27 -4.32 6.51 13.03
CA THR A 27 -5.54 6.09 12.34
C THR A 27 -5.78 4.62 12.64
N LEU A 28 -6.90 4.34 13.31
CA LEU A 28 -7.32 2.99 13.68
C LEU A 28 -8.28 2.43 12.63
N TYR A 29 -7.96 1.26 12.09
CA TYR A 29 -8.79 0.58 11.11
C TYR A 29 -9.42 -0.67 11.70
N CYS A 30 -10.74 -0.77 11.56
CA CYS A 30 -11.40 -2.07 11.59
C CYS A 30 -11.16 -2.81 10.26
N MET A 31 -11.37 -4.13 10.26
CA MET A 31 -11.10 -5.00 9.09
C MET A 31 -11.76 -4.49 7.80
N GLU A 32 -13.05 -4.12 7.85
CA GLU A 32 -13.78 -3.64 6.67
C GLU A 32 -13.18 -2.35 6.08
N CYS A 33 -12.74 -1.43 6.95
CA CYS A 33 -12.13 -0.17 6.52
C CYS A 33 -10.70 -0.39 6.02
N GLN A 34 -9.94 -1.28 6.66
CA GLN A 34 -8.61 -1.69 6.21
C GLN A 34 -8.68 -2.27 4.79
N ASP A 35 -9.58 -3.23 4.55
CA ASP A 35 -9.70 -3.88 3.25
C ASP A 35 -10.07 -2.89 2.13
N LYS A 36 -10.93 -1.90 2.45
CA LYS A 36 -11.28 -0.83 1.51
C LYS A 36 -10.07 0.04 1.14
N GLU A 37 -9.26 0.44 2.12
CA GLU A 37 -8.06 1.24 1.84
C GLU A 37 -7.00 0.43 1.08
N LEU A 38 -6.77 -0.84 1.46
CA LEU A 38 -5.84 -1.71 0.74
C LEU A 38 -6.26 -1.94 -0.71
N LYS A 39 -7.56 -2.08 -0.97
CA LYS A 39 -8.11 -2.16 -2.33
C LYS A 39 -7.89 -0.86 -3.10
N ARG A 40 -8.19 0.28 -2.49
CA ARG A 40 -7.99 1.61 -3.10
C ARG A 40 -6.52 1.84 -3.46
N MET A 41 -5.60 1.48 -2.57
CA MET A 41 -4.16 1.55 -2.83
C MET A 41 -3.76 0.68 -4.03
N LEU A 42 -4.30 -0.54 -4.11
CA LEU A 42 -4.02 -1.45 -5.22
C LEU A 42 -4.54 -0.90 -6.55
N ASP A 43 -5.78 -0.39 -6.56
CA ASP A 43 -6.41 0.21 -7.74
C ASP A 43 -5.62 1.43 -8.22
N ASN A 44 -5.14 2.28 -7.31
CA ASN A 44 -4.29 3.42 -7.64
C ASN A 44 -2.93 2.98 -8.18
N PHE A 45 -2.26 2.03 -7.51
CA PHE A 45 -0.98 1.49 -7.94
C PHE A 45 -1.06 0.87 -9.34
N ASN A 46 -2.16 0.17 -9.64
CA ASN A 46 -2.40 -0.42 -10.96
C ASN A 46 -2.56 0.62 -12.08
N GLN A 47 -2.99 1.84 -11.77
CA GLN A 47 -3.08 2.94 -12.73
C GLN A 47 -1.74 3.65 -13.00
N ILE A 48 -0.73 3.50 -12.11
CA ILE A 48 0.58 4.13 -12.29
C ILE A 48 1.28 3.60 -13.55
N LYS A 49 1.74 4.51 -14.42
CA LYS A 49 2.54 4.13 -15.59
C LYS A 49 4.00 4.03 -15.20
N PHE A 50 4.59 2.85 -15.39
CA PHE A 50 6.02 2.63 -15.20
C PHE A 50 6.73 2.61 -16.55
N TYR A 51 7.99 3.02 -16.52
CA TYR A 51 8.91 2.93 -17.63
C TYR A 51 10.11 2.07 -17.19
N CYS A 52 10.68 1.32 -18.12
CA CYS A 52 11.86 0.54 -17.86
C CYS A 52 13.02 1.45 -17.48
N ILE A 53 13.54 1.30 -16.27
CA ILE A 53 14.66 2.12 -15.79
C ILE A 53 15.98 1.90 -16.55
N LYS A 54 16.07 0.81 -17.33
CA LYS A 54 17.25 0.48 -18.14
C LYS A 54 17.20 1.08 -19.55
N CYS A 55 16.06 0.95 -20.25
CA CYS A 55 15.94 1.33 -21.66
C CYS A 55 14.91 2.43 -21.94
N GLY A 56 14.18 2.91 -20.93
CA GLY A 56 13.16 3.95 -21.08
C GLY A 56 11.84 3.49 -21.71
N SER A 57 11.71 2.22 -22.10
CA SER A 57 10.47 1.71 -22.72
C SER A 57 9.28 1.73 -21.75
N SER A 58 8.10 2.09 -22.26
CA SER A 58 6.81 1.97 -21.55
C SER A 58 6.19 0.57 -21.63
N ASN A 59 6.77 -0.34 -22.43
CA ASN A 59 6.29 -1.71 -22.60
C ASN A 59 6.71 -2.58 -21.41
N VAL A 60 6.08 -2.35 -20.28
CA VAL A 60 6.35 -3.03 -19.01
C VAL A 60 5.10 -3.69 -18.47
N THR A 61 5.26 -4.83 -17.80
CA THR A 61 4.19 -5.54 -17.11
C THR A 61 4.42 -5.57 -15.61
N LYS A 62 3.36 -5.32 -14.84
CA LYS A 62 3.32 -5.54 -13.39
C LYS A 62 2.95 -6.98 -13.12
N SER A 63 3.76 -7.68 -12.32
CA SER A 63 3.48 -9.06 -11.91
C SER A 63 3.06 -9.08 -10.46
N ASP A 64 1.88 -9.67 -10.20
CA ASP A 64 1.32 -9.96 -8.88
C ASP A 64 1.40 -8.74 -7.91
N PRO A 65 0.76 -7.61 -8.26
CA PRO A 65 0.79 -6.43 -7.41
C PRO A 65 0.09 -6.73 -6.08
N LYS A 66 0.73 -6.38 -4.96
CA LYS A 66 0.23 -6.61 -3.61
C LYS A 66 0.14 -5.32 -2.84
N THR A 67 -0.84 -5.26 -1.93
CA THR A 67 -0.93 -4.21 -0.92
C THR A 67 -0.88 -4.80 0.48
N GLY A 68 -0.49 -3.98 1.44
CA GLY A 68 -0.43 -4.36 2.83
C GLY A 68 -0.15 -3.17 3.73
N ILE A 69 0.07 -3.46 5.01
CA ILE A 69 0.49 -2.49 6.01
C ILE A 69 1.89 -2.89 6.46
N SER A 70 2.85 -1.97 6.31
CA SER A 70 4.25 -2.22 6.68
C SER A 70 4.38 -2.13 8.18
N LEU A 71 4.76 -3.22 8.84
CA LEU A 71 4.94 -3.27 10.30
C LEU A 71 6.38 -2.88 10.73
N THR A 72 7.09 -2.11 9.92
CA THR A 72 8.49 -1.72 10.16
C THR A 72 8.64 -0.57 11.18
N ASP A 73 9.88 -0.27 11.58
CA ASP A 73 10.26 0.71 12.61
C ASP A 73 9.81 2.18 12.37
N ILE A 74 9.25 2.48 11.20
CA ILE A 74 8.53 3.73 10.89
C ILE A 74 7.05 3.38 10.93
N PRO A 75 6.24 4.07 11.73
CA PRO A 75 5.01 3.48 12.21
C PRO A 75 3.99 3.27 11.09
N ASN A 76 3.77 1.99 10.76
CA ASN A 76 2.63 1.43 10.05
C ASN A 76 2.14 2.26 8.85
N ALA A 77 2.82 2.15 7.70
CA ALA A 77 2.39 2.75 6.43
C ALA A 77 1.61 1.75 5.57
N ILE A 78 0.65 2.23 4.77
CA ILE A 78 0.02 1.41 3.72
C ILE A 78 0.97 1.34 2.53
N TYR A 79 1.25 0.15 2.01
CA TYR A 79 2.14 -0.03 0.87
C TYR A 79 1.47 -0.75 -0.29
N ALA A 80 2.03 -0.55 -1.49
CA ALA A 80 1.84 -1.37 -2.66
C ALA A 80 3.20 -1.77 -3.24
N ASN A 81 3.34 -3.03 -3.66
CA ASN A 81 4.54 -3.47 -4.35
C ASN A 81 4.24 -4.37 -5.54
N ALA A 82 5.17 -4.41 -6.49
CA ALA A 82 5.13 -5.33 -7.63
C ALA A 82 6.51 -5.53 -8.24
N LEU A 83 6.68 -6.68 -8.88
CA LEU A 83 7.77 -6.90 -9.81
C LEU A 83 7.38 -6.34 -11.18
N ILE A 84 8.20 -5.45 -11.73
CA ILE A 84 8.04 -4.90 -13.07
C ILE A 84 8.99 -5.62 -14.03
N THR A 85 8.48 -6.05 -15.17
CA THR A 85 9.27 -6.67 -16.25
C THR A 85 9.11 -5.89 -17.54
N CYS A 86 10.21 -5.44 -18.14
CA CYS A 86 10.21 -4.83 -19.46
C CYS A 86 10.21 -5.91 -20.55
N LYS A 87 9.30 -5.78 -21.51
CA LYS A 87 9.16 -6.74 -22.62
C LYS A 87 10.13 -6.51 -23.77
N ASP A 88 10.78 -5.34 -23.83
CA ASP A 88 11.68 -4.99 -24.94
C ASP A 88 13.16 -5.32 -24.64
N CYS A 89 13.55 -5.42 -23.36
CA CYS A 89 14.94 -5.68 -22.97
C CYS A 89 15.10 -6.67 -21.81
N ASP A 90 14.02 -7.35 -21.42
CA ASP A 90 13.92 -8.34 -20.35
C ASP A 90 14.42 -7.88 -18.96
N HIS A 91 14.62 -6.58 -18.79
CA HIS A 91 15.02 -6.01 -17.51
C HIS A 91 13.89 -6.13 -16.49
N ARG A 92 14.25 -6.51 -15.26
CA ARG A 92 13.33 -6.71 -14.15
C ARG A 92 13.73 -5.81 -12.98
N PHE A 93 12.77 -5.15 -12.37
CA PHE A 93 13.00 -4.32 -11.19
C PHE A 93 11.80 -4.38 -10.25
N PHE A 94 12.06 -4.26 -8.96
CA PHE A 94 11.03 -4.26 -7.93
C PHE A 94 10.66 -2.82 -7.59
N VAL A 95 9.36 -2.57 -7.41
CA VAL A 95 8.86 -1.29 -6.93
C VAL A 95 8.11 -1.54 -5.62
N ASN A 96 8.46 -0.76 -4.59
CA ASN A 96 7.71 -0.64 -3.35
C ASN A 96 7.31 0.83 -3.21
N MET A 97 6.01 1.08 -3.07
CA MET A 97 5.43 2.41 -2.88
C MET A 97 4.72 2.42 -1.53
N GLU A 98 5.05 3.39 -0.69
CA GLU A 98 4.51 3.52 0.66
C GLU A 98 3.80 4.87 0.79
N ASP A 99 2.60 4.85 1.37
CA ASP A 99 1.86 6.04 1.76
C ASP A 99 2.13 6.33 3.24
N HIS A 100 3.06 7.26 3.47
CA HIS A 100 3.36 7.86 4.78
C HIS A 100 2.51 9.12 5.03
N GLY A 101 1.58 9.43 4.11
CA GLY A 101 0.88 10.69 3.95
C GLY A 101 1.77 11.92 3.95
N LYS A 102 1.32 12.98 4.62
CA LYS A 102 2.00 14.28 4.56
C LYS A 102 3.20 14.30 5.50
N ILE A 103 4.39 14.42 4.89
CA ILE A 103 5.59 14.83 5.60
C ILE A 103 5.51 16.35 5.75
N ASN A 104 5.29 16.83 6.97
CA ASN A 104 5.42 18.26 7.31
C ASN A 104 6.89 18.63 7.46
#